data_AF-X0X1P6-F1
#
_entry.id   AF-X0X1P6-F1
#
_cell.length_a   1.000
_cell.length_b   1.000
_cell.length_c   1.000
_cell.angle_alpha   90.00
_cell.angle_beta   90.00
_cell.angle_gamma   90.00
#
_symmetry.space_group_name_H-M   'P 1'
#
loop_
_entity.id
_entity.type
_entity.pdbx_description
1 polymer ?
#
loop_
_entity_poly.entity_id
_entity_poly.type
_entity_poly.pdbx_seq_one_letter_code
_entity_poly.pdbx_strand_id
1 'polypeptide(L)'
;AADIFEKPIESILKDTEERQLGKNSFLGCGYGMGHLRFKDQVKEQSGLIIDLTLSKKAVTVYRSKFPEVVRFWHMLAASFLNATYGQTTELCNGRIVIGPMTGRYRGVYIQLPSGSKLYYHAAGSDEGSLVFKQSQKGKQFDKKIYGGLLCEHVCSATARDVMLNGMIHVERKGFQIKNTIHDEIWAIGPHNMEQDFVTAMGTLPAWANGVQLGVDAGHGERYLK
;
A
#
# COMPACT_ATOMS: atom_id res chain seq x y z
N ALA A 1 -10.51 -15.94 4.32
CA ALA A 1 -11.89 -16.36 4.60
C ALA A 1 -11.94 -17.85 4.92
N ALA A 2 -11.62 -18.73 3.96
CA ALA A 2 -11.56 -20.18 4.16
C ALA A 2 -10.84 -20.60 5.46
N ASP A 3 -9.61 -20.11 5.73
CA ASP A 3 -8.87 -20.48 6.95
C ASP A 3 -9.44 -19.83 8.23
N ILE A 4 -10.12 -18.68 8.12
CA ILE A 4 -10.72 -17.99 9.28
C ILE A 4 -11.94 -18.78 9.75
N PHE A 5 -12.75 -19.24 8.80
CA PHE A 5 -14.00 -19.97 9.05
C PHE A 5 -13.84 -21.49 9.01
N GLU A 6 -12.65 -22.00 8.68
CA GLU A 6 -12.35 -23.43 8.52
C GLU A 6 -13.31 -24.13 7.54
N LYS A 7 -13.59 -23.47 6.41
CA LYS A 7 -14.48 -23.97 5.35
C LYS A 7 -13.72 -24.20 4.04
N PRO A 8 -14.14 -25.15 3.18
CA PRO A 8 -13.62 -25.30 1.83
C PRO A 8 -13.75 -24.00 1.03
N ILE A 9 -12.79 -23.69 0.16
CA ILE A 9 -12.77 -22.42 -0.58
C ILE A 9 -13.99 -22.27 -1.49
N GLU A 10 -14.49 -23.39 -2.02
CA GLU A 10 -15.65 -23.50 -2.91
C GLU A 10 -16.94 -23.05 -2.21
N SER A 11 -16.98 -23.10 -0.88
CA SER A 11 -18.13 -22.67 -0.08
C SER A 11 -18.16 -21.17 0.23
N ILE A 12 -17.09 -20.44 -0.09
CA ILE A 12 -16.98 -18.99 0.15
C ILE A 12 -17.39 -18.23 -1.13
N LEU A 13 -18.66 -17.86 -1.23
CA LEU A 13 -19.20 -17.16 -2.40
C LEU A 13 -18.86 -15.66 -2.40
N LYS A 14 -18.94 -15.02 -3.58
CA LYS A 14 -18.46 -13.63 -3.82
C LYS A 14 -19.12 -12.58 -2.91
N ASP A 15 -20.40 -12.76 -2.60
CA ASP A 15 -21.21 -11.77 -1.88
C ASP A 15 -21.52 -12.18 -0.44
N THR A 16 -20.70 -13.08 0.11
CA THR A 16 -20.84 -13.56 1.50
C THR A 16 -20.15 -12.65 2.50
N GLU A 17 -20.71 -12.58 3.72
CA GLU A 17 -20.08 -11.95 4.86
C GLU A 17 -18.70 -12.56 5.15
N GLU A 18 -18.52 -13.87 4.95
CA GLU A 18 -17.24 -14.53 5.14
C GLU A 18 -16.16 -14.00 4.18
N ARG A 19 -16.52 -13.76 2.92
CA ARG A 19 -15.60 -13.16 1.95
C ARG A 19 -15.32 -11.72 2.29
N GLN A 20 -16.32 -10.94 2.68
CA GLN A 20 -16.13 -9.55 3.10
C GLN A 20 -15.19 -9.45 4.30
N LEU A 21 -15.38 -10.29 5.33
CA LEU A 21 -14.50 -10.36 6.49
C LEU A 21 -13.08 -10.78 6.09
N GLY A 22 -12.96 -11.77 5.21
CA GLY A 22 -11.66 -12.17 4.64
C GLY A 22 -10.96 -11.02 3.92
N LYS A 23 -11.68 -10.26 3.08
CA LYS A 23 -11.16 -9.09 2.37
C LYS A 23 -10.68 -8.02 3.35
N ASN A 24 -11.49 -7.68 4.35
CA ASN A 24 -11.11 -6.70 5.37
C ASN A 24 -9.89 -7.15 6.16
N SER A 25 -9.77 -8.46 6.43
CA SER A 25 -8.59 -9.01 7.09
C SER A 25 -7.33 -8.76 6.25
N PHE A 26 -7.37 -8.99 4.95
CA PHE A 26 -6.24 -8.67 4.06
C PHE A 26 -5.90 -7.17 4.03
N LEU A 27 -6.90 -6.31 3.86
CA LEU A 27 -6.70 -4.86 3.70
C LEU A 27 -6.25 -4.18 5.00
N GLY A 28 -6.76 -4.61 6.15
CA GLY A 28 -6.39 -4.05 7.44
C GLY A 28 -5.14 -4.70 8.03
N CYS A 29 -5.16 -6.04 8.17
CA CYS A 29 -4.08 -6.74 8.85
C CYS A 29 -2.78 -6.65 8.04
N GLY A 30 -2.83 -6.52 6.72
CA GLY A 30 -1.66 -6.31 5.85
C GLY A 30 -0.82 -5.07 6.17
N TYR A 31 -1.34 -4.15 6.97
CA TYR A 31 -0.65 -2.94 7.42
C TYR A 31 -0.64 -2.83 8.95
N GLY A 32 -0.59 -3.97 9.65
CA GLY A 32 -0.36 -4.02 11.09
C GLY A 32 -1.60 -3.77 11.96
N MET A 33 -2.81 -3.77 11.40
CA MET A 33 -4.04 -3.58 12.18
C MET A 33 -4.16 -4.64 13.29
N GLY A 34 -4.53 -4.17 14.50
CA GLY A 34 -4.83 -5.01 15.66
C GLY A 34 -6.31 -5.40 15.72
N HIS A 35 -6.63 -6.43 16.50
CA HIS A 35 -7.96 -7.03 16.57
C HIS A 35 -9.07 -6.04 17.03
N LEU A 36 -8.77 -5.13 17.96
CA LEU A 36 -9.78 -4.12 18.36
C LEU A 36 -10.15 -3.21 17.18
N ARG A 37 -9.14 -2.61 16.52
CA ARG A 37 -9.37 -1.76 15.34
C ARG A 37 -9.97 -2.53 14.17
N PHE A 38 -9.60 -3.80 14.00
CA PHE A 38 -10.16 -4.67 12.96
C PHE A 38 -11.67 -4.86 13.14
N LYS A 39 -12.11 -5.13 14.38
CA LYS A 39 -13.53 -5.23 14.70
C LYS A 39 -14.29 -3.95 14.34
N ASP A 40 -13.73 -2.79 14.70
CA ASP A 40 -14.33 -1.50 14.38
C ASP A 40 -14.38 -1.25 12.88
N GLN A 41 -13.28 -1.54 12.15
CA GLN A 41 -13.22 -1.36 10.69
C GLN A 41 -14.24 -2.24 9.96
N VAL A 42 -14.42 -3.49 10.38
CA VAL A 42 -15.42 -4.39 9.78
C VAL A 42 -16.82 -3.80 9.93
N LYS A 43 -17.15 -3.29 11.12
CA LYS A 43 -18.44 -2.60 11.35
C LYS A 43 -18.56 -1.33 10.50
N GLU A 44 -17.52 -0.51 10.44
CA GLU A 44 -17.51 0.74 9.66
C GLU A 44 -17.70 0.50 8.14
N GLN A 45 -17.10 -0.56 7.58
CA GLN A 45 -17.08 -0.80 6.14
C GLN A 45 -18.20 -1.68 5.61
N SER A 46 -18.66 -2.67 6.39
CA SER A 46 -19.70 -3.60 5.94
C SER A 46 -20.95 -3.63 6.82
N GLY A 47 -20.96 -2.89 7.95
CA GLY A 47 -22.04 -2.96 8.93
C GLY A 47 -22.05 -4.24 9.78
N LEU A 48 -21.17 -5.20 9.48
CA LEU A 48 -21.09 -6.49 10.17
C LEU A 48 -20.53 -6.31 11.58
N ILE A 49 -21.26 -6.80 12.58
CA ILE A 49 -20.84 -6.77 13.99
C ILE A 49 -20.23 -8.13 14.33
N ILE A 50 -18.91 -8.14 14.53
CA ILE A 50 -18.18 -9.33 14.95
C ILE A 50 -17.78 -9.27 16.42
N ASP A 51 -17.68 -10.44 17.07
CA ASP A 51 -17.20 -10.53 18.43
C ASP A 51 -15.66 -10.40 18.52
N LEU A 52 -15.15 -10.32 19.75
CA LEU A 52 -13.72 -10.19 19.99
C LEU A 52 -12.95 -11.46 19.61
N THR A 53 -13.59 -12.63 19.72
CA THR A 53 -12.99 -13.94 19.46
C THR A 53 -12.71 -14.11 17.97
N LEU A 54 -13.70 -13.85 17.12
CA LEU A 54 -13.59 -13.89 15.67
C LEU A 54 -12.59 -12.84 15.16
N SER A 55 -12.62 -11.64 15.74
CA SER A 55 -11.64 -10.61 15.39
C SER A 55 -10.20 -11.04 15.71
N LYS A 56 -9.95 -11.57 16.91
CA LYS A 56 -8.63 -12.12 17.28
C LYS A 56 -8.23 -13.26 16.36
N LYS A 57 -9.14 -14.19 16.07
CA LYS A 57 -8.91 -15.31 15.16
C LYS A 57 -8.50 -14.81 13.77
N ALA A 58 -9.23 -13.86 13.20
CA ALA A 58 -8.95 -13.30 11.88
C ALA A 58 -7.53 -12.69 11.79
N VAL A 59 -7.15 -11.88 12.78
CA VAL A 59 -5.80 -11.28 12.86
C VAL A 59 -4.72 -12.36 13.00
N THR A 60 -4.91 -13.32 13.90
CA THR A 60 -3.94 -14.41 14.13
C THR A 60 -3.77 -15.27 12.88
N VAL A 61 -4.87 -15.66 12.25
CA VAL A 61 -4.86 -16.46 11.00
C VAL A 61 -4.12 -15.71 9.90
N TYR A 62 -4.41 -14.41 9.70
CA TYR A 62 -3.71 -13.61 8.70
C TYR A 62 -2.19 -13.60 8.95
N ARG A 63 -1.76 -13.26 10.17
CA ARG A 63 -0.33 -13.15 10.51
C ARG A 63 0.40 -14.49 10.41
N SER A 64 -0.29 -15.59 10.72
CA SER A 64 0.27 -16.95 10.61
C SER A 64 0.37 -17.40 9.15
N LYS A 65 -0.59 -16.99 8.30
CA LYS A 65 -0.61 -17.33 6.87
C LYS A 65 0.34 -16.47 6.04
N PHE A 66 0.58 -15.22 6.45
CA PHE A 66 1.46 -14.27 5.76
C PHE A 66 2.61 -13.79 6.65
N PRO A 67 3.46 -14.71 7.18
CA PRO A 67 4.53 -14.34 8.11
C PRO A 67 5.56 -13.42 7.44
N GLU A 68 5.74 -13.53 6.13
CA GLU A 68 6.64 -12.69 5.33
C GLU A 68 6.24 -11.22 5.33
N VAL A 69 4.93 -10.93 5.29
CA VAL A 69 4.41 -9.56 5.35
C VAL A 69 4.65 -8.98 6.75
N VAL A 70 4.40 -9.77 7.80
CA VAL A 70 4.66 -9.37 9.18
C VAL A 70 6.15 -9.10 9.40
N ARG A 71 7.02 -10.00 8.90
CA ARG A 71 8.47 -9.84 8.95
C ARG A 71 8.90 -8.55 8.26
N PHE A 72 8.33 -8.24 7.10
CA PHE A 72 8.63 -7.01 6.38
C PHE A 72 8.30 -5.76 7.20
N TRP A 73 7.16 -5.71 7.91
CA TRP A 73 6.86 -4.59 8.82
C TRP A 73 7.92 -4.40 9.90
N HIS A 74 8.36 -5.49 10.52
CA HIS A 74 9.38 -5.44 11.56
C HIS A 74 10.74 -5.00 10.99
N MET A 75 11.11 -5.47 9.81
CA MET A 75 12.32 -5.03 9.10
C MET A 75 12.26 -3.53 8.79
N LEU A 76 11.12 -3.03 8.30
CA LEU A 76 10.92 -1.60 8.05
C LEU A 76 11.05 -0.78 9.33
N ALA A 77 10.38 -1.17 10.42
CA ALA A 77 10.43 -0.45 11.69
C ALA A 77 11.84 -0.41 12.28
N ALA A 78 12.54 -1.54 12.28
CA ALA A 78 13.91 -1.63 12.78
C ALA A 78 14.88 -0.78 11.94
N SER A 79 14.78 -0.85 10.61
CA SER A 79 15.62 -0.07 9.70
C SER A 79 15.33 1.43 9.82
N PHE A 80 14.07 1.81 9.99
CA PHE A 80 13.68 3.20 10.22
C PHE A 80 14.28 3.73 11.52
N LEU A 81 14.20 2.96 12.61
CA LEU A 81 14.84 3.30 13.88
C LEU A 81 16.36 3.45 13.72
N ASN A 82 17.03 2.49 13.08
CA ASN A 82 18.47 2.53 12.81
C ASN A 82 18.86 3.80 12.02
N ALA A 83 18.03 4.21 11.06
CA ALA A 83 18.23 5.43 10.30
C ALA A 83 18.10 6.71 11.15
N THR A 84 17.26 6.72 12.19
CA THR A 84 17.24 7.84 13.16
C THR A 84 18.55 7.96 13.95
N TYR A 85 19.31 6.86 14.07
CA TYR A 85 20.65 6.82 14.66
C TYR A 85 21.78 6.96 13.63
N GLY A 86 21.47 7.33 12.39
CA GLY A 86 22.46 7.60 11.34
C GLY A 86 22.93 6.37 10.56
N GLN A 87 22.31 5.20 10.73
CA GLN A 87 22.68 3.99 10.00
C GLN A 87 21.85 3.84 8.72
N THR A 88 22.48 3.33 7.65
CA THR A 88 21.76 2.96 6.43
C THR A 88 21.56 1.45 6.41
N THR A 89 20.35 1.00 6.06
CA THR A 89 20.01 -0.42 5.92
C THR A 89 19.41 -0.68 4.55
N GLU A 90 19.79 -1.81 3.96
CA GLU A 90 19.25 -2.31 2.70
C GLU A 90 18.34 -3.52 2.96
N LEU A 91 17.16 -3.50 2.36
CA LEU A 91 16.17 -4.57 2.42
C LEU A 91 15.90 -5.10 1.01
N CYS A 92 15.33 -6.30 0.93
CA CYS A 92 14.86 -6.91 -0.33
C CYS A 92 15.95 -6.94 -1.41
N ASN A 93 17.17 -7.35 -1.05
CA ASN A 93 18.35 -7.39 -1.93
C ASN A 93 18.69 -6.01 -2.54
N GLY A 94 18.72 -4.96 -1.70
CA GLY A 94 19.06 -3.60 -2.12
C GLY A 94 17.93 -2.83 -2.83
N ARG A 95 16.76 -3.45 -3.04
CA ARG A 95 15.62 -2.79 -3.70
C ARG A 95 14.98 -1.72 -2.83
N ILE A 96 15.13 -1.81 -1.51
CA ILE A 96 14.67 -0.78 -0.57
C ILE A 96 15.85 -0.36 0.28
N VAL A 97 16.13 0.94 0.33
CA VAL A 97 17.23 1.50 1.14
C VAL A 97 16.66 2.52 2.11
N ILE A 98 16.96 2.36 3.39
CA ILE A 98 16.47 3.23 4.45
C ILE A 98 17.68 3.85 5.13
N GLY A 99 17.72 5.18 5.24
CA GLY A 99 18.87 5.87 5.79
C GLY A 99 18.57 7.29 6.27
N PRO A 100 19.54 7.92 6.96
CA PRO A 100 19.39 9.29 7.43
C PRO A 100 19.35 10.27 6.25
N MET A 101 18.51 11.29 6.36
CA MET A 101 18.55 12.42 5.43
C MET A 101 19.87 13.18 5.57
N THR A 102 20.47 13.53 4.43
CA THR A 102 21.69 14.35 4.37
C THR A 102 21.36 15.83 4.19
N GLY A 103 22.13 16.72 4.81
CA GLY A 103 22.02 18.18 4.64
C GLY A 103 21.39 18.89 5.84
N ARG A 104 20.77 20.05 5.61
CA ARG A 104 20.25 20.93 6.67
C ARG A 104 19.08 20.32 7.44
N TYR A 105 18.31 19.43 6.81
CA TYR A 105 17.12 18.85 7.39
C TYR A 105 17.44 17.46 7.96
N ARG A 106 17.09 17.26 9.23
CA ARG A 106 17.15 15.95 9.90
C ARG A 106 15.91 15.13 9.55
N GLY A 107 16.08 13.81 9.47
CA GLY A 107 14.99 12.88 9.20
C GLY A 107 15.50 11.56 8.62
N VAL A 108 14.55 10.76 8.14
CA VAL A 108 14.81 9.47 7.49
C VAL A 108 14.28 9.51 6.06
N TYR A 109 14.98 8.89 5.12
CA TYR A 109 14.44 8.60 3.79
C TYR A 109 14.25 7.09 3.61
N ILE A 110 13.31 6.74 2.73
CA ILE A 110 13.14 5.37 2.23
C ILE A 110 13.18 5.44 0.70
N GLN A 111 14.22 4.86 0.11
CA GLN A 111 14.33 4.68 -1.34
C GLN A 111 13.57 3.42 -1.76
N LEU A 112 12.75 3.55 -2.80
CA LEU A 112 11.94 2.49 -3.38
C LEU A 112 12.67 1.78 -4.52
N PRO A 113 12.15 0.64 -5.03
CA PRO A 113 12.79 -0.10 -6.13
C PRO A 113 12.95 0.72 -7.42
N SER A 114 12.10 1.73 -7.62
CA SER A 114 12.18 2.69 -8.73
C SER A 114 13.34 3.70 -8.60
N GLY A 115 13.96 3.80 -7.42
CA GLY A 115 14.91 4.85 -7.05
C GLY A 115 14.26 6.12 -6.47
N SER A 116 12.92 6.24 -6.50
CA SER A 116 12.22 7.34 -5.84
C SER A 116 12.35 7.26 -4.32
N LYS A 117 12.15 8.38 -3.62
CA LYS A 117 12.37 8.48 -2.17
C LYS A 117 11.16 9.07 -1.45
N LEU A 118 10.77 8.42 -0.37
CA LEU A 118 9.90 8.97 0.66
C LEU A 118 10.76 9.66 1.72
N TYR A 119 10.33 10.82 2.21
CA TYR A 119 11.05 11.61 3.20
C TYR A 119 10.21 11.83 4.46
N TYR A 120 10.83 11.59 5.61
CA TYR A 120 10.22 11.69 6.93
C TYR A 120 11.00 12.71 7.74
N HIS A 121 10.55 13.97 7.71
CA HIS A 121 11.21 15.08 8.38
C HIS A 121 11.15 14.94 9.91
N ALA A 122 12.26 15.29 10.56
CA ALA A 122 12.45 15.22 12.02
C ALA A 122 11.97 13.86 12.60
N ALA A 123 12.26 12.78 11.87
CA ALA A 123 11.99 11.44 12.32
C ALA A 123 12.84 11.09 13.56
N GLY A 124 12.23 10.40 14.51
CA GLY A 124 12.85 10.05 15.79
C GLY A 124 11.98 9.09 16.60
N SER A 125 12.22 9.07 17.90
CA SER A 125 11.42 8.32 18.87
C SER A 125 10.85 9.25 19.93
N ASP A 126 9.59 9.06 20.28
CA ASP A 126 8.87 9.78 21.33
C ASP A 126 8.07 8.77 22.17
N GLU A 127 8.32 8.74 23.48
CA GLU A 127 7.72 7.77 24.43
C GLU A 127 7.74 6.31 23.94
N GLY A 128 8.86 5.89 23.33
CA GLY A 128 9.04 4.54 22.78
C GLY A 128 8.30 4.26 21.46
N SER A 129 7.64 5.26 20.87
CA SER A 129 7.03 5.20 19.54
C SER A 129 7.89 5.91 18.52
N LEU A 130 8.02 5.34 17.31
CA LEU A 130 8.61 6.09 16.19
C LEU A 130 7.68 7.23 15.78
N VAL A 131 8.24 8.39 15.47
CA VAL A 131 7.50 9.58 15.05
C VAL A 131 8.19 10.29 13.89
N PHE A 132 7.42 11.10 13.16
CA PHE A 132 7.93 12.08 12.20
C PHE A 132 7.03 13.32 12.17
N LYS A 133 7.54 14.46 11.70
CA LYS A 133 6.74 15.68 11.54
C LYS A 133 5.85 15.57 10.30
N GLN A 134 4.54 15.69 10.52
CA GLN A 134 3.56 15.85 9.45
C GLN A 134 2.96 17.26 9.49
N SER A 135 2.68 17.81 8.30
CA SER A 135 1.89 19.04 8.15
C SER A 135 0.49 18.71 7.66
N GLN A 136 -0.55 19.21 8.34
CA GLN A 136 -1.94 19.10 7.90
C GLN A 136 -2.67 20.41 8.18
N LYS A 137 -3.38 20.95 7.18
CA LYS A 137 -4.15 22.20 7.30
C LYS A 137 -3.33 23.36 7.92
N GLY A 138 -2.07 23.49 7.49
CA GLY A 138 -1.15 24.54 7.96
C GLY A 138 -0.54 24.32 9.35
N LYS A 139 -0.87 23.23 10.06
CA LYS A 139 -0.31 22.88 11.37
C LYS A 139 0.68 21.73 11.27
N GLN A 140 1.77 21.83 12.03
CA GLN A 140 2.75 20.75 12.17
C GLN A 140 2.55 20.00 13.48
N PHE A 141 2.60 18.67 13.44
CA PHE A 141 2.51 17.81 14.61
C PHE A 141 3.35 16.54 14.43
N ASP A 142 3.68 15.88 15.52
CA ASP A 142 4.34 14.59 15.49
C ASP A 142 3.32 13.50 15.20
N LYS A 143 3.53 12.78 14.10
CA LYS A 143 2.73 11.62 13.73
C LYS A 143 3.48 10.36 14.11
N LYS A 144 2.81 9.50 14.89
CA LYS A 144 3.27 8.15 15.16
C LYS A 144 3.36 7.35 13.87
N ILE A 145 4.46 6.63 13.73
CA ILE A 145 4.71 5.71 12.62
C ILE A 145 5.16 4.37 13.18
N TYR A 146 4.82 3.28 12.49
CA TYR A 146 5.12 1.92 12.91
C TYR A 146 5.25 1.04 11.68
N GLY A 147 5.76 -0.18 11.82
CA GLY A 147 6.10 -1.06 10.70
C GLY A 147 4.96 -1.26 9.68
N GLY A 148 3.73 -1.43 10.17
CA GLY A 148 2.55 -1.56 9.33
C GLY A 148 2.26 -0.31 8.47
N LEU A 149 2.32 0.89 9.08
CA LEU A 149 2.13 2.15 8.35
C LEU A 149 3.30 2.46 7.39
N LEU A 150 4.54 2.09 7.75
CA LEU A 150 5.69 2.16 6.84
C LEU A 150 5.46 1.27 5.61
N CYS A 151 4.94 0.06 5.83
CA CYS A 151 4.61 -0.87 4.76
C CYS A 151 3.54 -0.28 3.83
N GLU A 152 2.49 0.32 4.38
CA GLU A 152 1.46 1.01 3.60
C GLU A 152 2.06 2.12 2.72
N HIS A 153 2.93 2.96 3.28
CA HIS A 153 3.59 4.03 2.53
C HIS A 153 4.48 3.48 1.41
N VAL A 154 5.28 2.44 1.69
CA VAL A 154 6.16 1.79 0.70
C VAL A 154 5.34 1.15 -0.42
N CYS A 155 4.30 0.38 -0.09
CA CYS A 155 3.43 -0.27 -1.06
C CYS A 155 2.71 0.76 -1.95
N SER A 156 2.11 1.79 -1.34
CA SER A 156 1.36 2.82 -2.08
C SER A 156 2.26 3.61 -3.01
N ALA A 157 3.45 4.02 -2.55
CA ALA A 157 4.39 4.77 -3.36
C ALA A 157 4.99 3.91 -4.49
N THR A 158 5.24 2.63 -4.23
CA THR A 158 5.70 1.68 -5.27
C THR A 158 4.62 1.46 -6.33
N ALA A 159 3.35 1.30 -5.93
CA ALA A 159 2.23 1.18 -6.86
C ALA A 159 2.07 2.44 -7.73
N ARG A 160 2.19 3.62 -7.12
CA ARG A 160 2.19 4.90 -7.83
C ARG A 160 3.32 5.01 -8.86
N ASP A 161 4.50 4.48 -8.56
CA ASP A 161 5.62 4.48 -9.52
C ASP A 161 5.41 3.50 -10.69
N VAL A 162 4.75 2.36 -10.46
CA VAL A 162 4.30 1.46 -11.55
C VAL A 162 3.25 2.16 -12.42
N MET A 163 2.25 2.77 -11.80
CA MET A 163 1.17 3.48 -12.48
C MET A 163 1.71 4.64 -13.33
N LEU A 164 2.67 5.42 -12.81
CA LEU A 164 3.31 6.51 -13.55
C LEU A 164 4.04 6.00 -14.81
N ASN A 165 4.67 4.82 -14.75
CA ASN A 165 5.27 4.21 -15.94
C ASN A 165 4.20 3.94 -17.01
N GLY A 166 3.06 3.35 -16.63
CA GLY A 166 1.93 3.12 -17.53
C GLY A 166 1.39 4.41 -18.14
N MET A 167 1.21 5.45 -17.32
CA MET A 167 0.74 6.77 -17.76
C MET A 167 1.62 7.39 -18.85
N ILE A 168 2.95 7.30 -18.72
CA ILE A 168 3.89 7.80 -19.73
C ILE A 168 3.71 7.05 -21.06
N HIS A 169 3.47 5.74 -21.03
CA HIS A 169 3.22 4.95 -22.22
C HIS A 169 1.88 5.29 -22.87
N VAL A 170 0.86 5.55 -22.05
CA VAL A 170 -0.46 6.00 -22.51
C VAL A 170 -0.35 7.35 -23.25
N GLU A 171 0.37 8.32 -22.69
CA GLU A 171 0.56 9.62 -23.36
C GLU A 171 1.32 9.48 -24.68
N ARG A 172 2.34 8.61 -24.74
CA ARG A 172 3.07 8.31 -25.98
C ARG A 172 2.21 7.66 -27.06
N LYS A 173 1.10 7.02 -26.69
CA LYS A 173 0.10 6.47 -27.61
C LYS A 173 -0.90 7.52 -28.11
N GLY A 174 -0.75 8.79 -27.71
CA GLY A 174 -1.61 9.89 -28.16
C GLY A 174 -2.85 10.13 -27.29
N PHE A 175 -2.95 9.45 -26.15
CA PHE A 175 -3.98 9.73 -25.17
C PHE A 175 -3.57 10.92 -24.28
N GLN A 176 -4.51 11.82 -24.02
CA GLN A 176 -4.31 12.92 -23.10
C GLN A 176 -4.92 12.58 -21.74
N ILE A 177 -4.09 12.30 -20.75
CA ILE A 177 -4.53 12.05 -19.38
C ILE A 177 -5.12 13.33 -18.80
N LYS A 178 -6.34 13.24 -18.26
CA LYS A 178 -7.10 14.35 -17.69
C LYS A 178 -7.12 14.33 -16.18
N ASN A 179 -7.11 13.14 -15.58
CA ASN A 179 -7.15 13.00 -14.13
C ASN A 179 -6.58 11.66 -13.68
N THR A 180 -6.24 11.59 -12.39
CA THR A 180 -5.82 10.37 -11.69
C THR A 180 -6.55 10.30 -10.35
N ILE A 181 -7.22 9.19 -10.07
CA ILE A 181 -7.91 8.94 -8.80
C ILE A 181 -7.51 7.57 -8.29
N HIS A 182 -6.85 7.49 -7.15
CA HIS A 182 -6.31 6.23 -6.62
C HIS A 182 -5.41 5.52 -7.66
N ASP A 183 -5.79 4.33 -8.09
CA ASP A 183 -5.15 3.49 -9.11
C ASP A 183 -5.76 3.65 -10.52
N GLU A 184 -6.67 4.62 -10.70
CA GLU A 184 -7.39 4.87 -11.94
C GLU A 184 -6.87 6.14 -12.64
N ILE A 185 -6.80 6.11 -13.97
CA ILE A 185 -6.59 7.30 -14.80
C ILE A 185 -7.73 7.46 -15.80
N TRP A 186 -8.04 8.71 -16.16
CA TRP A 186 -8.92 9.01 -17.28
C TRP A 186 -8.15 9.72 -18.35
N ALA A 187 -8.32 9.30 -19.58
CA ALA A 187 -7.70 9.94 -20.73
C ALA A 187 -8.71 10.14 -21.86
N ILE A 188 -8.50 11.20 -22.62
CA ILE A 188 -9.19 11.42 -23.90
C ILE A 188 -8.18 11.04 -24.98
N GLY A 189 -8.57 10.17 -25.90
CA GLY A 189 -7.67 9.75 -26.97
C GLY A 189 -8.41 9.25 -28.21
N PRO A 190 -7.66 8.68 -29.15
CA PRO A 190 -8.20 8.22 -30.42
C PRO A 190 -9.26 7.12 -30.23
N HIS A 191 -10.23 7.08 -31.13
CA HIS A 191 -11.23 6.00 -31.15
C HIS A 191 -10.58 4.66 -31.49
N ASN A 192 -11.18 3.56 -30.99
CA ASN A 192 -10.78 2.18 -31.26
C ASN A 192 -9.36 1.80 -30.80
N MET A 193 -8.80 2.50 -29.80
CA MET A 193 -7.45 2.23 -29.25
C MET A 193 -7.48 1.71 -27.80
N GLU A 194 -8.57 1.09 -27.37
CA GLU A 194 -8.70 0.55 -26.01
C GLU A 194 -7.62 -0.49 -25.68
N GLN A 195 -7.32 -1.39 -26.62
CA GLN A 195 -6.28 -2.40 -26.41
C GLN A 195 -4.88 -1.77 -26.29
N ASP A 196 -4.60 -0.73 -27.08
CA ASP A 196 -3.34 0.03 -26.97
C ASP A 196 -3.23 0.73 -25.60
N PHE A 197 -4.34 1.28 -25.10
CA PHE A 197 -4.40 1.88 -23.77
C PHE A 197 -4.13 0.84 -22.68
N VAL A 198 -4.81 -0.30 -22.73
CA VAL A 198 -4.63 -1.42 -21.78
C VAL A 198 -3.18 -1.92 -21.80
N THR A 199 -2.60 -2.14 -22.98
CA THR A 199 -1.22 -2.58 -23.12
C THR A 199 -0.23 -1.52 -22.61
N ALA A 200 -0.48 -0.23 -22.89
CA ALA A 200 0.35 0.85 -22.38
C ALA A 200 0.30 0.95 -20.85
N MET A 201 -0.89 0.93 -20.26
CA MET A 201 -1.06 0.92 -18.80
C MET A 201 -0.47 -0.32 -18.14
N GLY A 202 -0.56 -1.47 -18.80
CA GLY A 202 -0.01 -2.74 -18.33
C GLY A 202 1.51 -2.87 -18.51
N THR A 203 2.17 -1.86 -19.08
CA THR A 203 3.62 -1.90 -19.30
C THR A 203 4.34 -1.73 -17.96
N LEU A 204 5.08 -2.77 -17.55
CA LEU A 204 5.88 -2.75 -16.34
C LEU A 204 7.24 -2.07 -16.58
N PRO A 205 7.73 -1.25 -15.62
CA PRO A 205 9.11 -0.81 -15.64
C PRO A 205 10.06 -1.99 -15.34
N ALA A 206 11.31 -1.92 -15.82
CA ALA A 206 12.28 -3.00 -15.71
C ALA A 206 12.50 -3.51 -14.26
N TRP A 207 12.47 -2.60 -13.28
CA TRP A 207 12.63 -2.93 -11.86
C TRP A 207 11.43 -3.69 -11.25
N ALA A 208 10.26 -3.64 -11.89
CA ALA A 208 9.03 -4.31 -11.46
C ALA A 208 8.78 -5.63 -12.23
N ASN A 209 9.79 -6.18 -12.90
CA ASN A 209 9.65 -7.44 -13.62
C ASN A 209 9.15 -8.56 -12.70
N GLY A 210 8.16 -9.33 -13.16
CA GLY A 210 7.53 -10.41 -12.41
C GLY A 210 6.33 -10.00 -11.55
N VAL A 211 5.99 -8.71 -11.47
CA VAL A 211 4.73 -8.26 -10.85
C VAL A 211 3.56 -8.68 -11.73
N GLN A 212 2.53 -9.28 -11.13
CA GLN A 212 1.26 -9.56 -11.82
C GLN A 212 0.40 -8.30 -11.82
N LEU A 213 0.40 -7.59 -12.95
CA LEU A 213 -0.41 -6.39 -13.16
C LEU A 213 -1.61 -6.70 -14.03
N GLY A 214 -2.81 -6.47 -13.50
CA GLY A 214 -4.06 -6.46 -14.26
C GLY A 214 -4.48 -5.02 -14.56
N VAL A 215 -5.01 -4.80 -15.75
CA VAL A 215 -5.60 -3.51 -16.14
C VAL A 215 -7.04 -3.78 -16.56
N ASP A 216 -7.97 -3.09 -15.90
CA ASP A 216 -9.37 -3.03 -16.32
C ASP A 216 -9.60 -1.68 -17.02
N ALA A 217 -10.38 -1.70 -18.10
CA ALA A 217 -10.61 -0.52 -18.92
C ALA A 217 -12.06 -0.48 -19.41
N GLY A 218 -12.58 0.73 -19.52
CA GLY A 218 -13.87 1.01 -20.15
C GLY A 218 -13.78 2.35 -20.87
N HIS A 219 -14.64 2.54 -21.87
CA HIS A 219 -14.72 3.79 -22.62
C HIS A 219 -16.17 4.29 -22.68
N GLY A 220 -16.33 5.60 -22.87
CA GLY A 220 -17.63 6.24 -22.99
C GLY A 220 -17.49 7.72 -23.29
N GLU A 221 -18.60 8.37 -23.64
CA GLU A 221 -18.62 9.82 -23.91
C GLU A 221 -18.41 10.66 -22.63
N ARG A 222 -18.67 10.06 -21.48
CA ARG A 222 -18.60 10.71 -20.17
C ARG A 222 -17.98 9.77 -19.16
N TYR A 223 -17.37 10.35 -18.14
CA TYR A 223 -16.91 9.57 -17.00
C TYR A 223 -18.09 8.89 -16.29
N LEU A 224 -17.95 7.60 -16.04
CA LEU A 224 -18.90 6.76 -15.30
C LEU A 224 -18.19 6.23 -14.06
N LYS A 225 -18.84 6.33 -12.90
CA LYS A 225 -18.34 5.84 -11.62
C LYS A 225 -19.18 4.68 -11.12
#